data_AF-A0A925MHB7-F1
#
_entry.id   AF-A0A925MHB7-F1
#
_cell.length_a   1.000
_cell.length_b   1.000
_cell.length_c   1.000
_cell.angle_alpha   90.00
_cell.angle_beta   90.00
_cell.angle_gamma   90.00
#
_symmetry.space_group_name_H-M   'P 1'
#
loop_
_entity.id
_entity.type
_entity.pdbx_description
1 polymer ?
#
loop_
_entity_poly.entity_id
_entity_poly.type
_entity_poly.pdbx_seq_one_letter_code
_entity_poly.pdbx_strand_id
1 'polypeptide(L)'
;MSPTIGLPPPDPEICLVTSRVSRFKGGTLIDEDVCDLDTHVRGVAEPDRYRPGRCPRCGHHVLHVHSYPERRPRGEPGMPPALLLVQFRCAAPGCGATWRVLPKFLARQLWRAWPTVERVVKPDGMAPVPRDTPPVPART
;
A
#
# COMPACT_ATOMS: atom_id res chain seq x y z
N MET A 1 -14.61 54.93 -13.68
CA MET A 1 -13.36 54.22 -13.40
C MET A 1 -13.70 52.75 -13.21
N SER A 2 -13.41 51.91 -14.19
CA SER A 2 -13.68 50.47 -14.11
C SER A 2 -12.56 49.79 -13.32
N PRO A 3 -12.85 48.88 -12.37
CA PRO A 3 -11.81 48.20 -11.62
C PRO A 3 -11.08 47.22 -12.54
N THR A 4 -9.76 47.29 -12.53
CA THR A 4 -8.87 46.31 -13.17
C THR A 4 -9.15 44.95 -12.53
N ILE A 5 -9.78 44.05 -13.29
CA ILE A 5 -9.98 42.66 -12.92
C ILE A 5 -8.58 42.05 -12.72
N GLY A 6 -8.36 41.53 -11.51
CA GLY A 6 -7.10 40.94 -11.08
C GLY A 6 -6.63 39.85 -12.04
N LEU A 7 -5.32 39.74 -12.18
CA LEU A 7 -4.68 38.70 -12.97
C LEU A 7 -5.22 37.32 -12.59
N PRO A 8 -5.38 36.40 -13.56
CA PRO A 8 -5.81 35.04 -13.26
C PRO A 8 -4.82 34.38 -12.27
N PRO A 9 -5.31 33.47 -11.41
CA PRO A 9 -4.43 32.75 -10.51
C PRO A 9 -3.35 32.01 -11.32
N PRO A 10 -2.13 31.88 -10.77
CA PRO A 10 -1.07 31.18 -11.46
C PRO A 10 -1.47 29.73 -11.72
N ASP A 11 -1.04 29.19 -12.86
CA ASP A 11 -1.29 27.81 -13.20
C ASP A 11 -0.69 26.89 -12.11
N PRO A 12 -1.41 25.82 -11.71
CA PRO A 12 -0.91 24.88 -10.73
C PRO A 12 0.36 24.19 -11.25
N GLU A 13 1.28 23.89 -10.33
CA GLU A 13 2.49 23.16 -10.68
C GLU A 13 2.17 21.84 -11.39
N ILE A 14 2.99 21.48 -12.39
CA ILE A 14 2.82 20.27 -13.19
C ILE A 14 2.71 19.01 -12.31
N CYS A 15 3.42 18.97 -11.17
CA CYS A 15 3.36 17.86 -10.22
C CYS A 15 2.00 17.69 -9.52
N LEU A 16 1.17 18.76 -9.48
CA LEU A 16 -0.17 18.77 -8.88
C LEU A 16 -1.26 18.37 -9.88
N VAL A 17 -1.02 18.59 -11.18
CA VAL A 17 -1.96 18.22 -12.26
C VAL A 17 -1.59 16.92 -12.96
N THR A 18 -0.32 16.52 -12.89
CA THR A 18 0.15 15.28 -13.49
C THR A 18 -0.01 14.16 -12.48
N SER A 19 -1.10 13.39 -12.61
CA SER A 19 -1.22 12.12 -11.90
C SER A 19 -0.02 11.24 -12.28
N ARG A 20 0.73 10.77 -11.27
CA ARG A 20 1.82 9.82 -11.47
C ARG A 20 1.25 8.56 -12.11
N VAL A 21 1.33 8.45 -13.44
CA VAL A 21 0.88 7.26 -14.16
C VAL A 21 1.82 6.13 -13.78
N SER A 22 1.35 5.22 -12.93
CA SER A 22 2.11 4.02 -12.59
C SER A 22 2.44 3.26 -13.87
N ARG A 23 3.74 3.06 -14.14
CA ARG A 23 4.20 2.21 -15.25
C ARG A 23 3.65 0.78 -15.18
N PHE A 24 3.18 0.36 -14.00
CA PHE A 24 2.58 -0.94 -13.78
C PHE A 24 1.05 -0.82 -13.79
N LYS A 25 0.42 -1.63 -14.62
CA LYS A 25 -1.03 -1.74 -14.81
C LYS A 25 -1.79 -2.31 -13.60
N GLY A 26 -1.10 -2.68 -12.52
CA GLY A 26 -1.68 -3.21 -11.28
C GLY A 26 -1.07 -2.54 -10.06
N GLY A 27 -1.13 -3.20 -8.91
CA GLY A 27 -0.74 -2.58 -7.65
C GLY A 27 -0.34 -3.58 -6.57
N THR A 28 -0.71 -3.24 -5.35
CA THR A 28 -0.41 -4.03 -4.16
C THR A 28 -1.71 -4.46 -3.50
N LEU A 29 -1.85 -5.76 -3.30
CA LEU A 29 -2.93 -6.37 -2.54
C LEU A 29 -2.40 -6.66 -1.13
N ILE A 30 -3.28 -6.56 -0.14
CA ILE A 30 -3.01 -6.99 1.22
C ILE A 30 -3.80 -8.27 1.42
N ASP A 31 -3.10 -9.33 1.81
CA ASP A 31 -3.72 -10.56 2.27
C ASP A 31 -3.98 -10.41 3.77
N GLU A 32 -5.25 -10.20 4.11
CA GLU A 32 -5.71 -9.92 5.47
C GLU A 32 -5.63 -11.15 6.39
N ASP A 33 -5.52 -12.35 5.83
CA ASP A 33 -5.47 -13.59 6.59
C ASP A 33 -4.03 -13.96 7.01
N VAL A 34 -3.03 -13.37 6.36
CA VAL A 34 -1.60 -13.60 6.68
C VAL A 34 -1.12 -12.59 7.72
N CYS A 35 -1.30 -12.96 8.99
CA CYS A 35 -1.01 -12.12 10.16
C CYS A 35 0.39 -12.31 10.76
N ASP A 36 1.15 -13.32 10.34
CA ASP A 36 2.47 -13.62 10.89
C ASP A 36 3.47 -14.12 9.82
N LEU A 37 4.75 -14.11 10.19
CA LEU A 37 5.86 -14.45 9.30
C LEU A 37 5.85 -15.92 8.86
N ASP A 38 5.47 -16.86 9.73
CA ASP A 38 5.49 -18.30 9.42
C ASP A 38 4.43 -18.64 8.37
N THR A 39 3.20 -18.14 8.59
CA THR A 39 2.10 -18.23 7.63
C THR A 39 2.52 -17.60 6.30
N HIS A 40 3.25 -16.47 6.35
CA HIS A 40 3.72 -15.84 5.13
C HIS A 40 4.72 -16.68 4.34
N VAL A 41 5.73 -17.25 5.02
CA VAL A 41 6.74 -18.12 4.41
C VAL A 41 6.11 -19.35 3.77
N ARG A 42 5.13 -19.98 4.44
CA ARG A 42 4.35 -21.08 3.88
C ARG A 42 3.57 -20.66 2.64
N GLY A 43 2.95 -19.48 2.65
CA GLY A 43 2.25 -18.93 1.49
C GLY A 43 3.18 -18.63 0.30
N VAL A 44 4.43 -18.25 0.55
CA VAL A 44 5.42 -18.08 -0.53
C VAL A 44 5.77 -19.42 -1.17
N ALA A 45 5.86 -20.49 -0.37
CA ALA A 45 6.08 -21.85 -0.86
C ALA A 45 4.86 -22.45 -1.60
N GLU A 46 3.65 -22.00 -1.26
CA GLU A 46 2.40 -22.38 -1.93
C GLU A 46 1.68 -21.12 -2.48
N PRO A 47 2.16 -20.56 -3.62
CA PRO A 47 1.71 -19.27 -4.13
C PRO A 47 0.21 -19.20 -4.40
N ASP A 48 -0.44 -20.32 -4.68
CA ASP A 48 -1.87 -20.36 -4.97
C ASP A 48 -2.73 -19.89 -3.79
N ARG A 49 -2.21 -19.94 -2.54
CA ARG A 49 -2.85 -19.31 -1.38
C ARG A 49 -2.97 -17.80 -1.50
N TYR A 50 -1.96 -17.16 -2.11
CA TYR A 50 -1.96 -15.70 -2.35
C TYR A 50 -2.67 -15.29 -3.63
N ARG A 51 -2.99 -16.26 -4.52
CA ARG A 51 -3.49 -15.93 -5.84
C ARG A 51 -4.90 -15.37 -5.71
N PRO A 52 -5.15 -14.12 -6.15
CA PRO A 52 -6.51 -13.61 -6.18
C PRO A 52 -7.33 -14.43 -7.20
N GLY A 53 -8.55 -14.82 -6.83
CA GLY A 53 -9.40 -15.66 -7.71
C GLY A 53 -9.81 -14.98 -9.03
N ARG A 54 -9.71 -13.65 -9.09
CA ARG A 54 -9.92 -12.84 -10.29
C ARG A 54 -8.98 -11.64 -10.29
N CYS A 55 -8.62 -11.15 -11.47
CA CYS A 55 -7.81 -9.95 -11.62
C CYS A 55 -8.61 -8.73 -11.15
N PRO A 56 -8.16 -7.98 -10.12
CA PRO A 56 -8.89 -6.81 -9.63
C PRO A 56 -9.09 -5.70 -10.67
N ARG A 57 -8.34 -5.71 -11.78
CA ARG A 57 -8.48 -4.74 -12.87
C ARG A 57 -9.51 -5.14 -13.93
N CYS A 58 -9.52 -6.41 -14.36
CA CYS A 58 -10.32 -6.83 -15.52
C CYS A 58 -11.25 -8.03 -15.26
N GLY A 59 -11.27 -8.58 -14.05
CA GLY A 59 -12.12 -9.71 -13.67
C GLY A 59 -11.70 -11.08 -14.21
N HIS A 60 -10.65 -11.15 -15.05
CA HIS A 60 -10.16 -12.40 -15.61
C HIS A 60 -9.63 -13.35 -14.53
N HIS A 61 -9.91 -14.63 -14.69
CA HIS A 61 -9.67 -15.65 -13.66
C HIS A 61 -8.23 -16.12 -13.55
N VAL A 62 -7.44 -15.96 -14.61
CA VAL A 62 -6.10 -16.52 -14.65
C VAL A 62 -5.06 -15.44 -14.35
N LEU A 63 -4.38 -15.61 -13.23
CA LEU A 63 -3.19 -14.86 -12.85
C LEU A 63 -2.06 -15.83 -12.55
N HIS A 64 -0.97 -15.77 -13.29
CA HIS A 64 0.20 -16.63 -13.05
C HIS A 64 1.17 -15.95 -12.10
N VAL A 65 1.94 -16.74 -11.35
CA VAL A 65 3.10 -16.25 -10.62
C VAL A 65 4.07 -15.63 -11.62
N HIS A 66 4.44 -14.39 -11.38
CA HIS A 66 5.31 -13.59 -12.24
C HIS A 66 6.73 -13.48 -11.70
N SER A 67 6.88 -13.16 -10.41
CA SER A 67 8.19 -13.02 -9.76
C SER A 67 8.06 -13.03 -8.24
N TYR A 68 9.21 -13.07 -7.56
CA TYR A 68 9.33 -13.01 -6.10
C TYR A 68 10.20 -11.82 -5.66
N PRO A 69 9.72 -10.57 -5.75
CA PRO A 69 10.52 -9.42 -5.34
C PRO A 69 10.82 -9.44 -3.84
N GLU A 70 12.05 -9.10 -3.49
CA GLU A 70 12.43 -8.84 -2.10
C GLU A 70 11.86 -7.51 -1.60
N ARG A 71 11.50 -7.51 -0.33
CA ARG A 71 11.24 -6.31 0.45
C ARG A 71 12.06 -6.37 1.73
N ARG A 72 12.73 -5.28 2.08
CA ARG A 72 13.61 -5.20 3.26
C ARG A 72 12.92 -4.39 4.37
N PRO A 73 12.36 -5.05 5.40
CA PRO A 73 11.81 -4.36 6.56
C PRO A 73 12.87 -3.51 7.26
N ARG A 74 12.49 -2.35 7.81
CA ARG A 74 13.44 -1.40 8.40
C ARG A 74 13.78 -1.76 9.85
N GLY A 75 14.83 -2.57 10.03
CA GLY A 75 15.55 -2.74 11.30
C GLY A 75 14.68 -3.24 12.47
N GLU A 76 13.78 -4.18 12.20
CA GLU A 76 12.82 -4.68 13.18
C GLU A 76 13.30 -5.96 13.87
N PRO A 77 13.34 -5.98 15.22
CA PRO A 77 13.55 -7.22 15.97
C PRO A 77 12.48 -8.26 15.60
N GLY A 78 12.90 -9.49 15.31
CA GLY A 78 12.00 -10.59 14.92
C GLY A 78 11.59 -10.61 13.44
N MET A 79 12.04 -9.65 12.64
CA MET A 79 11.82 -9.64 11.19
C MET A 79 13.10 -10.04 10.43
N PRO A 80 12.98 -10.79 9.31
CA PRO A 80 14.13 -11.11 8.49
C PRO A 80 14.67 -9.87 7.76
N PRO A 81 15.97 -9.83 7.42
CA PRO A 81 16.57 -8.73 6.65
C PRO A 81 15.90 -8.48 5.29
N ALA A 82 15.35 -9.55 4.70
CA ALA A 82 14.58 -9.51 3.47
C ALA A 82 13.40 -10.48 3.57
N LEU A 83 12.27 -10.06 3.02
CA LEU A 83 11.02 -10.81 2.91
C LEU A 83 10.70 -10.96 1.42
N LEU A 84 10.51 -12.20 0.95
CA LEU A 84 10.06 -12.44 -0.42
C LEU A 84 8.57 -12.19 -0.53
N LEU A 85 8.14 -11.45 -1.55
CA LEU A 85 6.73 -11.21 -1.81
C LEU A 85 6.34 -11.94 -3.09
N VAL A 86 5.14 -12.50 -3.15
CA VAL A 86 4.64 -13.10 -4.39
C VAL A 86 4.04 -12.02 -5.27
N GLN A 87 4.44 -12.02 -6.54
CA GLN A 87 3.86 -11.15 -7.55
C GLN A 87 3.18 -11.97 -8.62
N PHE A 88 1.94 -11.62 -8.94
CA PHE A 88 1.14 -12.24 -9.99
C PHE A 88 0.99 -11.33 -11.18
N ARG A 89 0.82 -11.91 -12.38
CA ARG A 89 0.48 -11.18 -13.59
C ARG A 89 -0.78 -11.78 -14.23
N CYS A 90 -1.72 -10.90 -14.59
CA CYS A 90 -2.93 -11.29 -15.28
C CYS A 90 -2.61 -11.82 -16.69
N ALA A 91 -3.15 -12.99 -17.02
CA ALA A 91 -2.96 -13.63 -18.32
C ALA A 91 -3.88 -13.09 -19.44
N ALA A 92 -4.86 -12.24 -19.09
CA ALA A 92 -5.78 -11.69 -20.09
C ALA A 92 -5.04 -10.83 -21.13
N PRO A 93 -5.30 -11.05 -22.43
CA PRO A 93 -4.80 -10.17 -23.49
C PRO A 93 -5.15 -8.71 -23.21
N GLY A 94 -4.21 -7.79 -23.40
CA GLY A 94 -4.41 -6.35 -23.18
C GLY A 94 -4.38 -5.89 -21.72
N CYS A 95 -4.71 -6.76 -20.74
CA CYS A 95 -4.62 -6.41 -19.32
C CYS A 95 -3.18 -6.38 -18.84
N GLY A 96 -2.53 -7.54 -18.72
CA GLY A 96 -1.15 -7.66 -18.22
C GLY A 96 -0.88 -6.99 -16.87
N ALA A 97 -1.92 -6.76 -16.05
CA ALA A 97 -1.76 -6.13 -14.73
C ALA A 97 -0.94 -7.01 -13.80
N THR A 98 -0.07 -6.37 -13.03
CA THR A 98 0.82 -7.04 -12.10
C THR A 98 0.45 -6.69 -10.66
N TRP A 99 0.19 -7.70 -9.84
CA TRP A 99 -0.28 -7.58 -8.46
C TRP A 99 0.74 -8.17 -7.52
N ARG A 100 1.30 -7.35 -6.65
CA ARG A 100 2.14 -7.79 -5.54
C ARG A 100 1.26 -8.05 -4.33
N VAL A 101 1.41 -9.20 -3.68
CA VAL A 101 0.69 -9.51 -2.46
C VAL A 101 1.57 -9.21 -1.25
N LEU A 102 1.03 -8.49 -0.28
CA LEU A 102 1.66 -8.20 1.01
C LEU A 102 0.91 -8.94 2.11
N PRO A 103 1.62 -9.50 3.09
CA PRO A 103 0.96 -9.98 4.29
C PRO A 103 0.46 -8.79 5.13
N LYS A 104 -0.63 -9.00 5.87
CA LYS A 104 -1.26 -7.99 6.72
C LYS A 104 -0.29 -7.36 7.70
N PHE A 105 0.57 -8.15 8.33
CA PHE A 105 1.46 -7.66 9.39
C PHE A 105 2.49 -6.63 8.92
N LEU A 106 2.70 -6.47 7.60
CA LEU A 106 3.67 -5.53 7.05
C LEU A 106 2.99 -4.28 6.47
N ALA A 107 3.31 -3.11 7.03
CA ALA A 107 2.77 -1.84 6.57
C ALA A 107 3.21 -1.50 5.14
N ARG A 108 2.23 -1.27 4.26
CA ARG A 108 2.42 -1.06 2.82
C ARG A 108 3.42 0.05 2.48
N GLN A 109 3.37 1.21 3.12
CA GLN A 109 4.21 2.36 2.77
C GLN A 109 5.41 2.56 3.70
N LEU A 110 5.35 2.03 4.92
CA LEU A 110 6.35 2.30 5.95
C LEU A 110 7.50 1.28 5.96
N TRP A 111 7.29 0.11 5.33
CA TRP A 111 8.29 -0.97 5.28
C TRP A 111 8.69 -1.40 6.70
N ARG A 112 7.69 -1.40 7.58
CA ARG A 112 7.73 -1.77 8.99
C ARG A 112 6.56 -2.69 9.28
N ALA A 113 6.70 -3.58 10.23
CA ALA A 113 5.63 -4.35 10.81
C ALA A 113 4.66 -3.41 11.56
N TRP A 114 3.36 -3.71 11.53
CA TRP A 114 2.35 -2.92 12.21
C TRP A 114 2.60 -2.73 13.71
N PRO A 115 3.06 -3.74 14.49
CA PRO A 115 3.38 -3.52 15.91
C PRO A 115 4.40 -2.40 16.15
N THR A 116 5.35 -2.19 15.24
CA THR A 116 6.28 -1.06 15.32
C THR A 116 5.59 0.26 15.04
N VAL A 117 4.73 0.30 14.01
CA VAL A 117 3.96 1.50 13.64
C VAL A 117 3.01 1.89 14.76
N GLU A 118 2.30 0.92 15.33
CA GLU A 118 1.36 1.10 16.43
C GLU A 118 2.04 1.69 17.65
N ARG A 119 3.21 1.17 18.05
CA ARG A 119 3.98 1.70 19.18
C ARG A 119 4.40 3.17 19.03
N VAL A 120 4.67 3.59 17.79
CA VAL A 120 5.08 4.99 17.51
C VAL A 120 3.86 5.93 17.47
N VAL A 121 2.73 5.48 16.91
CA VAL A 121 1.52 6.30 16.77
C VAL A 121 0.70 6.34 18.07
N LYS A 122 0.74 5.25 18.84
CA LYS A 122 0.10 5.10 20.15
C LYS A 122 1.18 4.79 21.18
N PRO A 123 1.99 5.77 21.58
CA PRO A 123 2.93 5.55 22.68
C PRO A 123 2.13 5.16 23.92
N ASP A 124 2.60 4.12 24.62
CA ASP A 124 2.10 3.78 25.95
C ASP A 124 2.15 5.06 26.81
N GLY A 125 1.00 5.48 27.34
CA GLY A 125 0.90 6.69 28.15
C GLY A 125 0.33 7.93 27.45
N MET A 126 -0.37 7.79 26.31
CA MET A 126 -1.28 8.87 25.89
C MET A 126 -2.42 8.97 26.91
N ALA A 127 -2.21 9.81 27.94
CA ALA A 127 -3.25 10.26 28.83
C ALA A 127 -4.46 10.72 28.00
N PRO A 128 -5.72 10.51 28.47
CA PRO A 128 -6.88 11.01 27.76
C PRO A 128 -6.66 12.48 27.44
N VAL A 129 -6.79 12.83 26.15
CA VAL A 129 -6.73 14.21 25.69
C VAL A 129 -7.71 15.01 26.54
N PRO A 130 -7.27 16.07 27.25
CA PRO A 130 -8.19 16.94 27.97
C PRO A 130 -9.31 17.38 27.03
N ARG A 131 -10.56 17.29 27.50
CA ARG A 131 -11.77 17.61 26.73
C ARG A 131 -11.79 19.04 26.15
N ASP A 132 -10.83 19.87 26.54
CA ASP A 132 -10.70 21.28 26.17
C ASP A 132 -9.83 21.53 24.92
N THR A 133 -9.49 20.48 24.16
CA THR A 133 -8.80 20.68 22.87
C THR A 133 -9.79 21.26 21.86
N PRO A 134 -9.49 22.41 21.21
CA PRO A 134 -10.37 22.99 20.21
C PRO A 134 -10.65 21.99 19.08
N PRO A 135 -11.90 21.88 18.60
CA PRO A 135 -12.24 20.93 17.56
C PRO A 135 -11.43 21.20 16.29
N VAL A 136 -10.92 20.13 15.69
CA VAL A 136 -10.29 20.20 14.36
C VAL A 136 -11.34 20.73 13.38
N PRO A 137 -11.05 21.82 12.65
CA PRO A 137 -12.02 22.38 11.71
C PRO A 137 -12.37 21.35 10.65
N ALA A 138 -13.67 21.26 10.34
CA ALA A 138 -14.17 20.41 9.28
C ALA A 138 -13.46 20.77 7.97
N ARG A 139 -12.91 19.78 7.27
CA ARG A 139 -12.40 19.97 5.92
C ARG A 139 -13.60 20.28 5.00
N THR A 140 -13.62 21.50 4.47
CA THR A 140 -14.43 21.91 3.32
C THR A 140 -13.94 21.23 2.04
#